data_AF-A0A6A4L1Z5-F1
#
_entry.id   AF-A0A6A4L1Z5-F1
#
_cell.length_a   1.000
_cell.length_b   1.000
_cell.length_c   1.000
_cell.angle_alpha   90.00
_cell.angle_beta   90.00
_cell.angle_gamma   90.00
#
_symmetry.space_group_name_H-M   'P 1'
#
loop_
_entity.id
_entity.type
_entity.pdbx_description
1 polymer ?
#
loop_
_entity_poly.entity_id
_entity_poly.type
_entity_poly.pdbx_seq_one_letter_code
_entity_poly.pdbx_strand_id
1 'polypeptide(L)'
;MHASGCSLKYSCYQVICRTWQTAHKMKLSRGSIEPSGSDNDNLRIKRYIAKYTINPAIANGFSHFVGSVEVGKLADLVIWKPSFFGAKPEMVIKGGTIAWANMGDPNASIPTPEPVIMRPMFGAFGKAGSANSIAFAALDDGVKALYGLNKRVEAVGNVRRLTKLDMKLNDALPDIKVDPETYTVTADDVVLTCTAATTVPLSRNYFLF
;
A
#
# COMPACT_ATOMS: atom_id res chain seq x y z
N MET A 1 -4.22 -9.61 1.12
CA MET A 1 -3.18 -8.60 0.83
C MET A 1 -3.48 -7.99 -0.54
N HIS A 2 -3.19 -6.71 -0.76
CA HIS A 2 -3.19 -6.15 -2.12
C HIS A 2 -1.74 -6.01 -2.60
N ALA A 3 -1.46 -6.54 -3.78
CA ALA A 3 -0.14 -6.53 -4.40
C ALA A 3 -0.31 -6.23 -5.90
N SER A 4 0.72 -5.68 -6.54
CA SER A 4 0.64 -5.20 -7.92
C SER A 4 0.72 -6.29 -8.98
N GLY A 5 1.38 -7.42 -8.73
CA GLY A 5 1.68 -8.39 -9.81
C GLY A 5 2.51 -7.77 -10.95
N CYS A 6 3.38 -6.81 -10.60
CA CYS A 6 4.15 -5.93 -11.48
C CYS A 6 4.93 -6.72 -12.56
N SER A 7 4.92 -6.21 -13.79
CA SER A 7 5.66 -6.70 -14.97
C SER A 7 5.26 -8.07 -15.54
N LEU A 8 4.33 -8.81 -14.93
CA LEU A 8 3.85 -10.09 -15.48
C LEU A 8 2.44 -9.99 -16.08
N LYS A 9 1.52 -9.24 -15.45
CA LYS A 9 0.14 -9.03 -15.96
C LYS A 9 -0.48 -7.68 -15.61
N TYR A 10 0.15 -6.86 -14.76
CA TYR A 10 -0.51 -5.70 -14.13
C TYR A 10 0.46 -4.53 -13.87
N SER A 11 -0.11 -3.32 -13.75
CA SER A 11 0.64 -2.08 -13.55
C SER A 11 1.13 -1.89 -12.11
N CYS A 12 2.42 -1.58 -11.95
CA CYS A 12 3.10 -1.48 -10.66
C CYS A 12 2.61 -0.33 -9.77
N TYR A 13 2.01 0.72 -10.37
CA TYR A 13 1.62 1.96 -9.70
C TYR A 13 0.19 1.99 -9.15
N GLN A 14 -0.62 0.95 -9.34
CA GLN A 14 -2.05 1.00 -9.03
C GLN A 14 -2.46 0.34 -7.70
N VAL A 15 -1.53 -0.16 -6.88
CA VAL A 15 -1.87 -0.88 -5.63
C VAL A 15 -2.75 -0.04 -4.70
N ILE A 16 -2.35 1.20 -4.44
CA ILE A 16 -3.08 2.12 -3.55
C ILE A 16 -4.41 2.50 -4.20
N CYS A 17 -4.39 2.95 -5.46
CA CYS A 17 -5.58 3.38 -6.19
C CYS A 17 -6.65 2.28 -6.27
N ARG A 18 -6.27 1.05 -6.66
CA ARG A 18 -7.18 -0.11 -6.75
C ARG A 18 -7.75 -0.49 -5.39
N THR A 19 -6.95 -0.39 -4.33
CA THR A 19 -7.44 -0.61 -2.97
C THR A 19 -8.64 0.29 -2.66
N TRP A 20 -8.51 1.59 -2.93
CA TRP A 20 -9.56 2.57 -2.65
C TRP A 20 -10.73 2.49 -3.63
N GLN A 21 -10.49 2.17 -4.90
CA GLN A 21 -11.56 1.89 -5.87
C GLN A 21 -12.42 0.68 -5.43
N THR A 22 -11.79 -0.39 -4.95
CA THR A 22 -12.51 -1.55 -4.41
C THR A 22 -13.28 -1.19 -3.14
N ALA A 23 -12.69 -0.41 -2.23
CA ALA A 23 -13.37 0.06 -1.03
C ALA A 23 -14.63 0.87 -1.37
N HIS A 24 -14.51 1.80 -2.33
CA HIS A 24 -15.59 2.61 -2.85
C HIS A 24 -16.69 1.76 -3.49
N LYS A 25 -16.33 0.88 -4.43
CA LYS A 25 -17.31 0.00 -5.11
C LYS A 25 -18.08 -0.85 -4.10
N MET A 26 -17.39 -1.46 -3.14
CA MET A 26 -18.03 -2.25 -2.10
C MET A 26 -18.91 -1.42 -1.17
N LYS A 27 -18.73 -0.10 -1.08
CA LYS A 27 -19.59 0.78 -0.27
C LYS A 27 -20.91 1.00 -1.01
N LEU A 28 -20.83 1.32 -2.30
CA LEU A 28 -22.01 1.48 -3.14
C LEU A 28 -22.83 0.19 -3.26
N SER A 29 -22.16 -0.96 -3.36
CA SER A 29 -22.87 -2.24 -3.55
C SER A 29 -23.39 -2.87 -2.26
N ARG A 30 -22.72 -2.69 -1.11
CA ARG A 30 -23.05 -3.39 0.14
C ARG A 30 -23.40 -2.49 1.33
N GLY A 31 -23.33 -1.17 1.18
CA GLY A 31 -23.61 -0.23 2.27
C GLY A 31 -22.51 -0.18 3.34
N SER A 32 -22.88 0.19 4.56
CA SER A 32 -21.96 0.26 5.71
C SER A 32 -21.45 -1.14 6.08
N ILE A 33 -20.24 -1.20 6.66
CA ILE A 33 -19.71 -2.45 7.26
C ILE A 33 -20.27 -2.65 8.67
N GLU A 34 -20.62 -1.57 9.36
CA GLU A 34 -21.12 -1.62 10.73
C GLU A 34 -22.64 -1.85 10.75
N PRO A 35 -23.15 -2.83 11.53
CA PRO A 35 -24.58 -3.16 11.57
C PRO A 35 -25.48 -2.02 12.01
N SER A 36 -25.00 -1.14 12.89
CA SER A 36 -25.75 0.00 13.42
C SER A 36 -25.85 1.19 12.47
N GLY A 37 -25.17 1.14 11.32
CA GLY A 37 -24.85 2.35 10.57
C GLY A 37 -23.78 3.18 11.30
N SER A 38 -23.04 3.97 10.53
CA SER A 38 -22.01 4.87 11.06
C SER A 38 -21.99 6.13 10.20
N ASP A 39 -21.74 7.28 10.81
CA ASP A 39 -21.57 8.58 10.13
C ASP A 39 -20.26 8.67 9.33
N ASN A 40 -19.43 7.61 9.36
CA ASN A 40 -18.14 7.55 8.69
C ASN A 40 -17.80 6.14 8.17
N ASP A 41 -16.72 6.04 7.38
CA ASP A 41 -16.23 4.78 6.83
C ASP A 41 -14.97 4.26 7.55
N ASN A 42 -14.67 4.69 8.79
CA ASN A 42 -13.37 4.45 9.42
C ASN A 42 -13.00 2.97 9.51
N LEU A 43 -13.94 2.08 9.83
CA LEU A 43 -13.68 0.65 9.88
C LEU A 43 -13.27 0.10 8.51
N ARG A 44 -13.96 0.53 7.44
CA ARG A 44 -13.62 0.19 6.05
C ARG A 44 -12.25 0.77 5.68
N ILE A 45 -12.00 2.03 5.99
CA ILE A 45 -10.72 2.71 5.69
C ILE A 45 -9.57 1.98 6.36
N LYS A 46 -9.67 1.69 7.67
CA LYS A 46 -8.65 0.95 8.44
C LYS A 46 -8.46 -0.47 7.88
N ARG A 47 -9.55 -1.17 7.53
CA ARG A 47 -9.48 -2.50 6.91
C ARG A 47 -8.75 -2.51 5.58
N TYR A 48 -8.96 -1.49 4.74
CA TYR A 48 -8.37 -1.42 3.41
C TYR A 48 -6.93 -0.89 3.41
N ILE A 49 -6.61 0.11 4.22
CA ILE A 49 -5.22 0.60 4.34
C ILE A 49 -4.28 -0.50 4.85
N ALA A 50 -4.75 -1.36 5.76
CA ALA A 50 -3.98 -2.50 6.26
C ALA A 50 -3.56 -3.49 5.15
N LYS A 51 -4.30 -3.56 4.02
CA LYS A 51 -4.05 -4.51 2.93
C LYS A 51 -2.76 -4.24 2.15
N TYR A 52 -2.27 -3.00 2.14
CA TYR A 52 -1.04 -2.59 1.45
C TYR A 52 0.01 -1.95 2.37
N THR A 53 -0.25 -1.89 3.68
CA THR A 53 0.68 -1.34 4.68
C THR A 53 1.14 -2.44 5.64
N ILE A 54 0.40 -2.68 6.72
CA ILE A 54 0.86 -3.54 7.82
C ILE A 54 0.79 -5.03 7.50
N ASN A 55 -0.24 -5.51 6.79
CA ASN A 55 -0.40 -6.94 6.51
C ASN A 55 0.69 -7.50 5.58
N PRO A 56 1.09 -6.78 4.49
CA PRO A 56 2.31 -7.15 3.76
C PRO A 56 3.55 -7.26 4.66
N ALA A 57 3.74 -6.31 5.58
CA ALA A 57 4.92 -6.31 6.44
C ALA A 57 4.92 -7.45 7.47
N ILE A 58 3.75 -7.80 8.01
CA ILE A 58 3.59 -8.95 8.92
C ILE A 58 3.88 -10.25 8.15
N ALA A 59 3.23 -10.45 7.01
CA ALA A 59 3.33 -11.69 6.24
C ALA A 59 4.76 -11.97 5.77
N ASN A 60 5.57 -10.94 5.54
CA ASN A 60 6.96 -11.06 5.10
C ASN A 60 7.99 -10.89 6.24
N GLY A 61 7.55 -10.72 7.49
CA GLY A 61 8.45 -10.79 8.65
C GLY A 61 9.27 -9.53 8.93
N PHE A 62 8.84 -8.36 8.46
CA PHE A 62 9.54 -7.08 8.67
C PHE A 62 8.62 -5.97 9.23
N SER A 63 7.48 -6.34 9.83
CA SER A 63 6.50 -5.40 10.42
C SER A 63 7.03 -4.56 11.58
N HIS A 64 8.15 -4.95 12.19
CA HIS A 64 8.81 -4.18 13.23
C HIS A 64 9.62 -3.01 12.66
N PHE A 65 9.96 -3.03 11.36
CA PHE A 65 10.64 -1.92 10.69
C PHE A 65 9.68 -0.96 9.99
N VAL A 66 8.65 -1.47 9.32
CA VAL A 66 7.77 -0.70 8.42
C VAL A 66 6.32 -1.17 8.46
N GLY A 67 5.45 -0.50 7.72
CA GLY A 67 4.08 -0.94 7.46
C GLY A 67 3.01 -0.20 8.27
N SER A 68 3.39 0.74 9.14
CA SER A 68 2.44 1.58 9.89
C SER A 68 3.15 2.80 10.48
N VAL A 69 2.37 3.80 10.88
CA VAL A 69 2.85 5.00 11.59
C VAL A 69 2.83 4.69 13.09
N GLU A 70 3.91 4.09 13.58
CA GLU A 70 4.09 3.71 14.98
C GLU A 70 5.51 4.09 15.44
N VAL A 71 5.65 4.50 16.70
CA VAL A 71 6.94 4.85 17.29
C VAL A 71 7.90 3.66 17.22
N GLY A 72 9.17 3.92 16.89
CA GLY A 72 10.21 2.89 16.74
C GLY A 72 10.31 2.29 15.33
N LYS A 73 9.34 2.53 14.45
CA LYS A 73 9.42 2.14 13.04
C LYS A 73 10.16 3.18 12.21
N LEU A 74 10.62 2.77 11.03
CA LEU A 74 11.28 3.65 10.09
C LEU A 74 10.29 4.73 9.60
N ALA A 75 10.77 5.98 9.51
CA ALA A 75 9.98 7.12 9.07
C ALA A 75 9.76 7.11 7.55
N ASP A 76 9.04 6.09 7.08
CA ASP A 76 8.57 5.91 5.71
C ASP A 76 7.12 6.40 5.62
N LEU A 77 6.95 7.65 5.20
CA LEU A 77 5.68 8.36 5.24
C LEU A 77 5.31 8.88 3.86
N VAL A 78 4.02 8.97 3.59
CA VAL A 78 3.50 9.55 2.35
C VAL A 78 2.50 10.64 2.70
N ILE A 79 2.72 11.83 2.17
CA ILE A 79 1.85 12.99 2.38
C ILE A 79 0.90 13.12 1.20
N TRP A 80 -0.37 13.37 1.52
CA TRP A 80 -1.45 13.47 0.54
C TRP A 80 -2.24 14.75 0.77
N LYS A 81 -2.54 15.45 -0.31
CA LYS A 81 -3.69 16.37 -0.31
C LYS A 81 -4.96 15.52 -0.28
N PRO A 82 -5.96 15.83 0.57
CA PRO A 82 -7.19 15.05 0.65
C PRO A 82 -7.87 14.83 -0.72
N SER A 83 -7.86 15.85 -1.58
CA SER A 83 -8.41 15.78 -2.94
C SER A 83 -7.67 14.83 -3.87
N PHE A 84 -6.42 14.46 -3.58
CA PHE A 84 -5.61 13.54 -4.39
C PHE A 84 -5.33 12.20 -3.70
N PHE A 85 -5.95 11.96 -2.54
CA PHE A 85 -5.70 10.77 -1.73
C PHE A 85 -5.91 9.48 -2.53
N GLY A 86 -4.89 8.64 -2.56
CA GLY A 86 -4.91 7.36 -3.27
C GLY A 86 -4.66 7.43 -4.78
N ALA A 87 -4.60 8.63 -5.38
CA ALA A 87 -4.27 8.84 -6.78
C ALA A 87 -2.81 9.27 -6.97
N LYS A 88 -2.45 10.47 -6.50
CA LYS A 88 -1.10 11.07 -6.64
C LYS A 88 -0.67 11.73 -5.32
N PRO A 89 0.38 11.24 -4.64
CA PRO A 89 0.84 11.85 -3.40
C PRO A 89 1.52 13.20 -3.66
N GLU A 90 1.63 14.01 -2.62
CA GLU A 90 2.40 15.26 -2.66
C GLU A 90 3.88 15.01 -2.42
N MET A 91 4.19 14.10 -1.50
CA MET A 91 5.56 13.83 -1.07
C MET A 91 5.69 12.40 -0.53
N VAL A 92 6.85 11.79 -0.77
CA VAL A 92 7.26 10.50 -0.21
C VAL A 92 8.53 10.72 0.61
N ILE A 93 8.43 10.42 1.90
CA ILE A 93 9.50 10.49 2.88
C ILE A 93 10.00 9.06 3.10
N LYS A 94 11.32 8.87 2.98
CA LYS A 94 11.99 7.60 3.20
C LYS A 94 13.04 7.78 4.29
N GLY A 95 12.95 7.01 5.38
CA GLY A 95 13.89 7.11 6.49
C GLY A 95 14.04 8.53 7.06
N GLY A 96 12.97 9.33 7.04
CA GLY A 96 12.97 10.72 7.52
C GLY A 96 13.46 11.77 6.52
N THR A 97 13.91 11.38 5.32
CA THR A 97 14.32 12.31 4.26
C THR A 97 13.34 12.27 3.10
N ILE A 98 13.07 13.41 2.47
CA ILE A 98 12.23 13.48 1.27
C ILE A 98 12.93 12.76 0.12
N ALA A 99 12.34 11.68 -0.38
CA ALA A 99 12.86 10.90 -1.50
C ALA A 99 12.25 11.33 -2.83
N TRP A 100 10.95 11.67 -2.83
CA TRP A 100 10.24 12.16 -4.00
C TRP A 100 9.22 13.22 -3.59
N ALA A 101 8.98 14.21 -4.44
CA ALA A 101 7.93 15.22 -4.22
C ALA A 101 7.38 15.77 -5.54
N ASN A 102 6.16 16.29 -5.51
CA ASN A 102 5.62 17.14 -6.59
C ASN A 102 6.35 18.47 -6.58
N MET A 103 7.03 18.79 -7.67
CA MET A 103 7.81 20.01 -7.80
C MET A 103 7.66 20.59 -9.21
N GLY A 104 7.45 21.90 -9.22
CA GLY A 104 7.31 22.75 -10.39
C GLY A 104 8.59 22.91 -11.22
N ASP A 105 8.65 24.02 -11.95
CA ASP A 105 9.85 24.45 -12.68
C ASP A 105 11.02 24.73 -11.70
N PRO A 106 12.15 24.01 -11.79
CA PRO A 106 13.32 24.24 -10.95
C PRO A 106 13.98 25.62 -11.12
N ASN A 107 13.71 26.32 -12.23
CA ASN A 107 14.24 27.66 -12.48
C ASN A 107 13.29 28.79 -12.03
N ALA A 108 12.10 28.45 -11.53
CA ALA A 108 11.16 29.45 -11.05
C ALA A 108 11.56 29.99 -9.66
N SER A 109 10.96 31.12 -9.28
CA SER A 109 11.25 31.79 -8.00
C SER A 109 10.75 31.04 -6.76
N ILE A 110 9.79 30.13 -6.91
CA ILE A 110 9.19 29.29 -5.88
C ILE A 110 8.91 27.89 -6.48
N PRO A 111 8.67 26.83 -5.69
CA PRO A 111 8.62 25.45 -6.20
C PRO A 111 7.27 25.00 -6.81
N THR A 112 6.27 25.89 -6.86
CA THR A 112 4.90 25.63 -7.33
C THR A 112 4.56 26.01 -8.78
N PRO A 113 5.30 26.87 -9.50
CA PRO A 113 5.03 27.20 -10.90
C PRO A 113 5.15 25.98 -11.80
N GLU A 114 4.25 25.90 -12.78
CA GLU A 114 4.17 24.76 -13.69
C GLU A 114 5.44 24.59 -14.55
N PRO A 115 5.80 23.36 -14.98
CA PRO A 115 5.06 22.12 -14.80
C PRO A 115 5.35 21.40 -13.48
N VAL A 116 4.30 21.15 -12.69
CA VAL A 116 4.37 20.37 -11.44
C VAL A 116 4.29 18.88 -11.76
N ILE A 117 5.42 18.20 -11.59
CA ILE A 117 5.53 16.74 -11.79
C ILE A 117 6.21 16.09 -10.58
N MET A 118 6.00 14.78 -10.40
CA MET A 118 6.68 14.04 -9.35
C MET A 118 8.16 13.88 -9.71
N ARG A 119 9.07 14.42 -8.89
CA ARG A 119 10.52 14.42 -9.14
C ARG A 119 11.29 13.73 -8.00
N PRO A 120 12.44 13.09 -8.30
CA PRO A 120 13.35 12.60 -7.26
C PRO A 120 13.95 13.79 -6.49
N MET A 121 14.00 13.65 -5.17
CA MET A 121 14.53 14.65 -4.23
C MET A 121 15.87 14.19 -3.66
N PHE A 122 16.51 15.01 -2.81
CA PHE A 122 17.82 14.70 -2.22
C PHE A 122 17.93 13.31 -1.57
N GLY A 123 16.85 12.79 -0.98
CA GLY A 123 16.81 11.44 -0.41
C GLY A 123 16.99 10.30 -1.43
N ALA A 124 16.91 10.57 -2.72
CA ALA A 124 17.12 9.61 -3.81
C ALA A 124 18.54 9.65 -4.41
N PHE A 125 19.35 10.66 -4.09
CA PHE A 125 20.66 10.85 -4.72
C PHE A 125 21.83 10.40 -3.83
N GLY A 126 22.97 10.10 -4.47
CA GLY A 126 24.20 9.70 -3.77
C GLY A 126 24.01 8.50 -2.84
N LYS A 127 24.53 8.61 -1.62
CA LYS A 127 24.39 7.57 -0.57
C LYS A 127 23.12 7.73 0.29
N ALA A 128 22.31 8.77 0.04
CA ALA A 128 21.09 9.01 0.83
C ALA A 128 20.09 7.86 0.67
N GLY A 129 19.92 7.34 -0.55
CA GLY A 129 19.02 6.22 -0.81
C GLY A 129 19.38 4.96 -0.01
N SER A 130 20.68 4.68 0.15
CA SER A 130 21.17 3.56 0.97
C SER A 130 21.06 3.84 2.46
N ALA A 131 21.34 5.06 2.92
CA ALA A 131 21.27 5.44 4.33
C ALA A 131 19.83 5.41 4.87
N ASN A 132 18.86 5.75 4.01
CA ASN A 132 17.45 5.86 4.39
C ASN A 132 16.63 4.57 4.20
N SER A 133 17.27 3.48 3.75
CA SER A 133 16.57 2.25 3.35
C SER A 133 17.14 1.01 4.02
N ILE A 134 16.34 -0.07 3.99
CA ILE A 134 16.71 -1.39 4.49
C ILE A 134 16.61 -2.39 3.34
N ALA A 135 17.59 -3.26 3.21
CA ALA A 135 17.52 -4.49 2.42
C ALA A 135 17.16 -5.64 3.37
N PHE A 136 16.01 -6.28 3.13
CA PHE A 136 15.60 -7.43 3.92
C PHE A 136 16.17 -8.71 3.32
N ALA A 137 16.80 -9.53 4.16
CA ALA A 137 17.40 -10.81 3.78
C ALA A 137 16.86 -11.95 4.67
N ALA A 138 17.00 -13.19 4.24
CA ALA A 138 16.56 -14.35 5.03
C ALA A 138 17.46 -14.61 6.25
N LEU A 139 18.76 -14.31 6.14
CA LEU A 139 19.79 -14.53 7.14
C LEU A 139 20.81 -13.38 7.08
N ASP A 140 21.34 -12.97 8.23
CA ASP A 140 22.44 -12.02 8.34
C ASP A 140 23.79 -12.75 8.39
N ASP A 141 24.14 -13.44 7.30
CA ASP A 141 25.37 -14.23 7.20
C ASP A 141 26.53 -13.40 6.62
N GLY A 142 26.70 -12.17 7.10
CA GLY A 142 27.71 -11.24 6.56
C GLY A 142 27.46 -10.79 5.11
N VAL A 143 26.27 -11.04 4.56
CA VAL A 143 25.88 -10.71 3.17
C VAL A 143 26.14 -9.24 2.84
N LYS A 144 25.92 -8.35 3.81
CA LYS A 144 26.23 -6.92 3.68
C LYS A 144 27.69 -6.68 3.31
N ALA A 145 28.62 -7.33 4.00
CA ALA A 145 30.06 -7.19 3.75
C ALA A 145 30.45 -7.89 2.45
N LEU A 146 29.94 -9.11 2.23
CA LEU A 146 30.22 -9.89 1.02
C LEU A 146 29.84 -9.15 -0.26
N TYR A 147 28.70 -8.45 -0.28
CA TYR A 147 28.22 -7.71 -1.44
C TYR A 147 28.56 -6.21 -1.41
N GLY A 148 29.34 -5.74 -0.43
CA GLY A 148 29.72 -4.32 -0.31
C GLY A 148 28.53 -3.37 -0.20
N LEU A 149 27.45 -3.79 0.48
CA LEU A 149 26.21 -3.03 0.55
C LEU A 149 26.34 -1.84 1.52
N ASN A 150 26.10 -0.64 1.00
CA ASN A 150 25.97 0.57 1.82
C ASN A 150 24.63 0.62 2.58
N LYS A 151 23.61 -0.10 2.12
CA LYS A 151 22.28 -0.11 2.71
C LYS A 151 22.29 -0.91 4.03
N ARG A 152 21.45 -0.52 4.99
CA ARG A 152 21.18 -1.35 6.17
C ARG A 152 20.62 -2.70 5.71
N VAL A 153 21.14 -3.80 6.23
CA VAL A 153 20.64 -5.16 5.95
C VAL A 153 20.01 -5.68 7.22
N GLU A 154 18.81 -6.24 7.12
CA GLU A 154 18.08 -6.78 8.27
C GLU A 154 17.48 -8.14 7.91
N ALA A 155 17.55 -9.08 8.85
CA ALA A 155 16.94 -10.38 8.68
C ALA A 155 15.41 -10.29 8.84
N VAL A 156 14.67 -10.97 7.98
CA VAL A 156 13.23 -11.21 8.18
C VAL A 156 13.04 -12.29 9.25
N GLY A 157 11.93 -12.23 9.99
CA GLY A 157 11.66 -13.20 11.04
C GLY A 157 10.19 -13.38 11.36
N ASN A 158 9.89 -14.33 12.25
CA ASN A 158 8.54 -14.53 12.83
C ASN A 158 7.42 -14.83 11.82
N VAL A 159 7.72 -15.45 10.67
CA VAL A 159 6.71 -15.76 9.64
C VAL A 159 6.14 -17.18 9.70
N ARG A 160 6.79 -18.10 10.43
CA ARG A 160 6.45 -19.55 10.40
C ARG A 160 5.28 -19.95 11.30
N ARG A 161 4.88 -19.07 12.24
CA ARG A 161 3.77 -19.30 13.18
C ARG A 161 2.57 -18.40 12.91
N LEU A 162 2.60 -17.64 11.81
CA LEU A 162 1.52 -16.75 11.44
C LEU A 162 0.32 -17.55 10.91
N THR A 163 -0.86 -17.08 11.29
CA THR A 163 -2.15 -17.57 10.83
C THR A 163 -2.91 -16.42 10.17
N LYS A 164 -4.09 -16.73 9.62
CA LYS A 164 -5.00 -15.69 9.11
C LYS A 164 -5.39 -14.68 10.19
N LEU A 165 -5.46 -15.10 11.45
CA LEU A 165 -5.88 -14.28 12.58
C LEU A 165 -4.88 -13.14 12.89
N ASP A 166 -3.63 -13.27 12.44
CA ASP A 166 -2.61 -12.24 12.61
C ASP A 166 -2.79 -11.06 11.62
N MET A 167 -3.63 -11.23 10.59
CA MET A 167 -3.89 -10.20 9.58
C MET A 167 -4.83 -9.13 10.13
N LYS A 168 -4.27 -7.95 10.43
CA LYS A 168 -4.99 -6.83 11.03
C LYS A 168 -6.22 -6.45 10.21
N LEU A 169 -7.39 -6.50 10.86
CA LEU A 169 -8.72 -6.17 10.32
C LEU A 169 -9.12 -7.01 9.08
N ASN A 170 -8.42 -8.12 8.85
CA ASN A 170 -8.57 -8.98 7.68
C ASN A 170 -8.34 -10.45 8.06
N ASP A 171 -8.93 -10.86 9.18
CA ASP A 171 -8.78 -12.15 9.86
C ASP A 171 -9.92 -13.15 9.58
N ALA A 172 -10.96 -12.74 8.86
CA ALA A 172 -12.11 -13.59 8.54
C ALA A 172 -11.71 -14.93 7.87
N LEU A 173 -12.32 -16.02 8.36
CA LEU A 173 -12.16 -17.40 7.90
C LEU A 173 -13.54 -18.02 7.59
N PRO A 174 -14.28 -17.50 6.59
CA PRO A 174 -15.55 -18.11 6.18
C PRO A 174 -15.31 -19.47 5.52
N ASP A 175 -16.32 -20.34 5.55
CA ASP A 175 -16.33 -21.56 4.75
C ASP A 175 -16.56 -21.20 3.28
N ILE A 176 -15.51 -21.31 2.46
CA ILE A 176 -15.54 -20.97 1.04
C ILE A 176 -15.80 -22.23 0.22
N LYS A 177 -16.91 -22.26 -0.51
CA LYS A 177 -17.21 -23.30 -1.50
C LYS A 177 -17.26 -22.70 -2.89
N VAL A 178 -16.69 -23.40 -3.86
CA VAL A 178 -16.70 -23.04 -5.28
C VAL A 178 -17.29 -24.19 -6.06
N ASP A 179 -18.40 -23.92 -6.74
CA ASP A 179 -19.01 -24.87 -7.66
C ASP A 179 -18.11 -25.04 -8.91
N PRO A 180 -17.69 -26.28 -9.26
CA PRO A 180 -16.72 -26.52 -10.33
C PRO A 180 -17.29 -26.31 -11.74
N GLU A 181 -18.61 -26.32 -11.92
CA GLU A 181 -19.25 -26.18 -13.23
C GLU A 181 -19.68 -24.74 -13.49
N THR A 182 -20.27 -24.09 -12.49
CA THR A 182 -20.83 -22.74 -12.60
C THR A 182 -19.88 -21.65 -12.11
N TYR A 183 -18.81 -22.01 -11.39
CA TYR A 183 -17.91 -21.10 -10.68
C TYR A 183 -18.61 -20.20 -9.66
N THR A 184 -19.80 -20.59 -9.19
CA THR A 184 -20.50 -19.90 -8.11
C THR A 184 -19.69 -20.02 -6.83
N VAL A 185 -19.35 -18.89 -6.24
CA VAL A 185 -18.61 -18.82 -4.97
C VAL A 185 -19.58 -18.50 -3.85
N THR A 186 -19.53 -19.29 -2.77
CA THR A 186 -20.26 -19.02 -1.53
C THR A 186 -19.30 -18.85 -0.36
N ALA A 187 -19.71 -18.04 0.61
CA ALA A 187 -19.06 -17.88 1.91
C ALA A 187 -20.11 -18.05 2.99
N ASP A 188 -19.96 -19.05 3.87
CA ASP A 188 -20.94 -19.40 4.90
C ASP A 188 -22.36 -19.56 4.29
N ASP A 189 -22.42 -20.32 3.19
CA ASP A 189 -23.62 -20.59 2.37
C ASP A 189 -24.28 -19.36 1.72
N VAL A 190 -23.64 -18.19 1.78
CA VAL A 190 -24.10 -16.96 1.09
C VAL A 190 -23.36 -16.78 -0.24
N VAL A 191 -24.10 -16.69 -1.34
CA VAL A 191 -23.54 -16.45 -2.68
C VAL A 191 -22.84 -15.09 -2.75
N LEU A 192 -21.56 -15.10 -3.13
CA LEU A 192 -20.75 -13.90 -3.33
C LEU A 192 -20.83 -13.43 -4.78
N THR A 193 -21.81 -12.57 -5.07
CA THR A 193 -21.95 -11.94 -6.39
C THR A 193 -22.02 -10.42 -6.29
N CYS A 194 -21.56 -9.75 -7.34
CA CYS A 194 -21.71 -8.31 -7.48
C CYS A 194 -21.57 -7.90 -8.94
N THR A 195 -22.40 -6.97 -9.39
CA THR A 195 -22.30 -6.40 -10.75
C THR A 195 -20.95 -5.71 -10.97
N ALA A 196 -20.51 -5.72 -12.23
CA ALA A 196 -19.33 -4.98 -12.66
C ALA A 196 -19.62 -3.47 -12.60
N ALA A 197 -18.66 -2.69 -12.11
CA ALA A 197 -18.79 -1.24 -12.10
C ALA A 197 -18.43 -0.68 -13.48
N THR A 198 -19.26 0.23 -14.00
CA THR A 198 -19.03 0.92 -15.27
C THR A 198 -18.06 2.09 -15.15
N THR A 199 -17.91 2.62 -13.93
CA THR A 199 -16.99 3.72 -13.61
C THR A 199 -16.34 3.50 -12.25
N VAL A 200 -15.17 4.11 -12.03
CA VAL A 200 -14.45 4.08 -10.75
C VAL A 200 -13.87 5.47 -10.43
N PRO A 201 -13.81 5.87 -9.15
CA PRO A 201 -13.09 7.09 -8.76
C PRO A 201 -11.58 6.91 -8.96
N LEU A 202 -10.81 7.97 -8.68
CA LEU A 202 -9.33 7.94 -8.80
C LEU A 202 -8.88 7.51 -10.22
N SER A 203 -9.59 8.01 -11.24
CA SER A 203 -9.35 7.69 -12.65
C SER A 203 -9.34 8.97 -13.51
N ARG A 204 -10.38 9.20 -14.32
CA ARG A 204 -10.47 10.28 -15.34
C ARG A 204 -10.19 11.69 -14.81
N ASN A 205 -10.45 11.94 -13.53
CA ASN A 205 -10.21 13.26 -12.92
C ASN A 205 -8.73 13.56 -12.65
N TYR A 206 -7.83 12.55 -12.65
CA TYR A 206 -6.47 12.69 -12.14
C TYR A 206 -5.37 12.37 -13.15
N PHE A 207 -5.69 11.61 -14.19
CA PHE A 207 -4.70 11.12 -15.16
C PHE A 207 -4.96 11.73 -16.53
N LEU A 208 -3.88 12.19 -17.17
CA LEU A 208 -3.91 12.73 -18.53
C LEU A 208 -4.16 11.63 -19.57
N PHE A 209 -3.72 10.40 -19.25
CA PHE A 209 -3.88 9.18 -20.04
C PHE A 209 -4.24 8.01 -19.13
#